data_AF-A0A513WZV5-F1
#
_entry.id   AF-A0A513WZV5-F1
#
_cell.length_a   1.000
_cell.length_b   1.000
_cell.length_c   1.000
_cell.angle_alpha   90.00
_cell.angle_beta   90.00
_cell.angle_gamma   90.00
#
_symmetry.space_group_name_H-M   'P 1'
#
loop_
_entity.id
_entity.type
_entity.pdbx_description
1 polymer ?
#
loop_
_entity_poly.entity_id
_entity_poly.type
_entity_poly.pdbx_seq_one_letter_code
_entity_poly.pdbx_strand_id
1 'polypeptide(L)'
;MNKTTLIRYLNSVMKNESLTEIEKDIRTKNELPIYLNEVMIGLMLSDGSLERSSSTSGVRLSICFSKKDEEYLKFIYDLYKPYINTEPAYIKVYNKKTDSYNEVLKFKTISLPQLIYYYELFYKGKKIVPGNIEKLMTPVVLAHLIMGDGNLKLPDKIIRRALAIFRGADEVSTLIFFNYFYEDFVEINKKKIASLK
;
A
#
# COMPACT_ATOMS: atom_id res chain seq x y z
N MET A 1 -19.37 -5.63 -6.18
CA MET A 1 -20.42 -4.73 -5.63
C MET A 1 -21.63 -4.82 -6.55
N ASN A 2 -22.86 -4.87 -6.04
CA ASN A 2 -24.05 -4.92 -6.90
C ASN A 2 -24.41 -3.53 -7.44
N LYS A 3 -25.22 -3.47 -8.50
CA LYS A 3 -25.62 -2.21 -9.17
C LYS A 3 -26.23 -1.19 -8.21
N THR A 4 -27.10 -1.64 -7.32
CA THR A 4 -27.78 -0.77 -6.34
C THR A 4 -26.80 -0.12 -5.37
N THR A 5 -25.85 -0.89 -4.83
CA THR A 5 -24.82 -0.36 -3.92
C THR A 5 -23.88 0.58 -4.65
N LEU A 6 -23.53 0.31 -5.91
CA LEU A 6 -22.71 1.20 -6.73
C LEU A 6 -23.41 2.54 -6.96
N ILE A 7 -24.68 2.53 -7.36
CA ILE A 7 -25.48 3.76 -7.55
C ILE A 7 -25.55 4.56 -6.24
N ARG A 8 -25.78 3.89 -5.10
CA ARG A 8 -25.78 4.55 -3.78
C ARG A 8 -24.43 5.19 -3.46
N TYR A 9 -23.33 4.49 -3.74
CA TYR A 9 -21.99 5.01 -3.56
C TYR A 9 -21.75 6.25 -4.42
N LEU A 10 -22.02 6.18 -5.73
CA LEU A 10 -21.84 7.29 -6.66
C LEU A 10 -22.67 8.50 -6.24
N ASN A 11 -23.95 8.30 -5.92
CA ASN A 11 -24.82 9.37 -5.42
C ASN A 11 -24.30 10.00 -4.12
N SER A 12 -23.73 9.19 -3.22
CA SER A 12 -23.12 9.68 -1.99
C SER A 12 -21.87 10.51 -2.24
N VAL A 13 -21.06 10.16 -3.25
CA VAL A 13 -19.87 10.94 -3.63
C VAL A 13 -20.29 12.27 -4.25
N MET A 14 -21.24 12.25 -5.21
CA MET A 14 -21.66 13.45 -5.93
C MET A 14 -22.35 14.49 -5.03
N LYS A 15 -23.10 14.03 -4.02
CA LYS A 15 -23.79 14.90 -3.05
C LYS A 15 -22.90 15.42 -1.93
N ASN A 16 -21.65 14.97 -1.83
CA ASN A 16 -20.76 15.40 -0.75
C ASN A 16 -20.14 16.76 -1.07
N GLU A 17 -20.60 17.80 -0.38
CA GLU A 17 -20.13 19.19 -0.51
C GLU A 17 -18.71 19.40 0.02
N SER A 18 -18.21 18.52 0.89
CA SER A 18 -16.83 18.61 1.41
C SER A 18 -15.78 18.14 0.41
N LEU A 19 -16.19 17.51 -0.69
CA LEU A 19 -15.27 17.02 -1.73
C LEU A 19 -15.14 18.05 -2.84
N THR A 20 -13.90 18.26 -3.27
CA THR A 20 -13.60 18.97 -4.51
C THR A 20 -14.09 18.18 -5.72
N GLU A 21 -14.29 18.86 -6.85
CA GLU A 21 -14.68 18.19 -8.11
C GLU A 21 -13.64 17.16 -8.57
N ILE A 22 -12.36 17.42 -8.30
CA ILE A 22 -11.26 16.47 -8.60
C ILE A 22 -11.40 15.20 -7.75
N GLU A 23 -11.69 15.33 -6.45
CA GLU A 23 -11.90 14.16 -5.58
C GLU A 23 -13.13 13.36 -5.97
N LYS A 24 -14.21 14.04 -6.41
CA LYS A 24 -15.40 13.37 -6.93
C LYS A 24 -15.09 12.59 -8.21
N ASP A 25 -14.39 13.19 -9.17
CA ASP A 25 -13.95 12.52 -10.40
C ASP A 25 -13.09 11.28 -10.07
N ILE A 26 -12.07 11.45 -9.23
CA ILE A 26 -11.17 10.38 -8.85
C ILE A 26 -11.88 9.23 -8.12
N ARG A 27 -12.81 9.53 -7.20
CA ARG A 27 -13.58 8.52 -6.45
C ARG A 27 -14.58 7.75 -7.31
N THR A 28 -15.08 8.36 -8.38
CA THR A 28 -16.09 7.74 -9.26
C THR A 28 -15.49 6.89 -10.38
N LYS A 29 -14.18 7.00 -10.64
CA LYS A 29 -13.47 6.14 -11.58
C LYS A 29 -13.48 4.67 -11.14
N ASN A 30 -13.56 3.79 -12.13
CA ASN A 30 -13.57 2.34 -11.92
C ASN A 30 -12.18 1.78 -11.54
N GLU A 31 -11.11 2.50 -11.85
CA GLU A 31 -9.73 2.05 -11.69
C GLU A 31 -8.90 3.13 -10.99
N LEU A 32 -7.84 2.69 -10.30
CA LEU A 32 -6.85 3.62 -9.74
C LEU A 32 -5.96 4.18 -10.87
N PRO A 33 -5.44 5.41 -10.73
CA PRO A 33 -4.38 5.90 -11.60
C PRO A 33 -3.20 4.93 -11.66
N ILE A 34 -2.51 4.86 -12.81
CA ILE A 34 -1.45 3.87 -13.09
C ILE A 34 -0.45 3.76 -11.94
N TYR A 35 0.10 4.90 -11.49
CA TYR A 35 1.05 4.92 -10.39
C TYR A 35 0.46 4.38 -9.08
N LEU A 36 -0.79 4.75 -8.75
CA LEU A 36 -1.44 4.29 -7.52
C LEU A 36 -1.83 2.80 -7.58
N ASN A 37 -2.09 2.27 -8.78
CA ASN A 37 -2.24 0.83 -9.01
C ASN A 37 -0.93 0.08 -8.66
N GLU A 38 0.23 0.57 -9.12
CA GLU A 38 1.53 -0.04 -8.79
C GLU A 38 1.82 0.05 -7.28
N VAL A 39 1.56 1.21 -6.67
CA VAL A 39 1.66 1.39 -5.20
C VAL A 39 0.76 0.37 -4.50
N MET A 40 -0.50 0.21 -4.93
CA MET A 40 -1.44 -0.75 -4.35
C MET A 40 -0.91 -2.18 -4.42
N ILE A 41 -0.39 -2.61 -5.58
CA ILE A 41 0.19 -3.95 -5.75
C ILE A 41 1.38 -4.14 -4.80
N GLY A 42 2.27 -3.14 -4.68
CA GLY A 42 3.39 -3.20 -3.74
C GLY A 42 2.96 -3.31 -2.27
N LEU A 43 1.94 -2.54 -1.87
CA LEU A 43 1.33 -2.64 -0.53
C LEU A 43 0.67 -4.00 -0.30
N MET A 44 0.05 -4.57 -1.33
CA MET A 44 -0.52 -5.91 -1.28
C MET A 44 0.53 -7.01 -1.19
N LEU A 45 1.79 -6.76 -1.54
CA LEU A 45 2.86 -7.73 -1.30
C LEU A 45 3.53 -7.54 0.07
N SER A 46 3.36 -6.37 0.71
CA SER A 46 3.89 -6.05 2.04
C SER A 46 2.78 -5.96 3.11
N ASP A 47 2.76 -4.90 3.91
CA ASP A 47 1.93 -4.71 5.11
C ASP A 47 0.55 -4.09 4.84
N GLY A 48 0.18 -3.91 3.57
CA GLY A 48 -1.16 -3.47 3.20
C GLY A 48 -2.20 -4.57 3.40
N SER A 49 -3.39 -4.20 3.89
CA SER A 49 -4.51 -5.10 4.07
C SER A 49 -5.79 -4.55 3.45
N LEU A 50 -6.61 -5.44 2.86
CA LEU A 50 -7.90 -5.08 2.31
C LEU A 50 -9.02 -5.66 3.18
N GLU A 51 -9.96 -4.80 3.56
CA GLU A 51 -11.12 -5.15 4.38
C GLU A 51 -12.39 -5.04 3.53
N ARG A 52 -13.17 -6.12 3.48
CA ARG A 52 -14.46 -6.17 2.77
C ARG A 52 -15.53 -6.67 3.74
N SER A 53 -16.53 -5.83 4.02
CA SER A 53 -17.55 -6.15 5.03
C SER A 53 -18.61 -7.12 4.52
N SER A 54 -18.88 -7.15 3.21
CA SER A 54 -19.81 -8.10 2.59
C SER A 54 -19.49 -8.32 1.11
N SER A 55 -20.06 -9.37 0.52
CA SER A 55 -19.94 -9.64 -0.92
C SER A 55 -20.49 -8.48 -1.79
N THR A 56 -21.43 -7.69 -1.27
CA THR A 56 -22.03 -6.56 -1.99
C THR A 56 -21.35 -5.23 -1.71
N SER A 57 -20.49 -5.13 -0.69
CA SER A 57 -19.80 -3.89 -0.33
C SER A 57 -18.60 -3.58 -1.22
N GLY A 58 -18.11 -2.34 -1.12
CA GLY A 58 -16.77 -1.97 -1.58
C GLY A 58 -15.70 -2.50 -0.64
N VAL A 59 -14.46 -2.14 -0.93
CA VAL A 59 -13.27 -2.60 -0.20
C VAL A 59 -12.55 -1.39 0.39
N ARG A 60 -12.02 -1.53 1.61
CA ARG A 60 -11.18 -0.52 2.26
C ARG A 60 -9.73 -0.99 2.27
N LEU A 61 -8.80 -0.10 1.93
CA LEU A 61 -7.39 -0.28 2.23
C LEU A 61 -7.15 0.12 3.68
N SER A 62 -6.46 -0.73 4.43
CA SER A 62 -6.03 -0.50 5.81
C SER A 62 -4.52 -0.66 5.87
N ILE A 63 -3.84 0.44 6.23
CA ILE A 63 -2.39 0.51 6.40
C ILE A 63 -2.09 0.78 7.86
N CYS A 64 -1.17 0.01 8.44
CA CYS A 64 -0.75 0.13 9.82
C CYS A 64 0.76 -0.04 9.88
N PHE A 65 1.46 0.94 10.43
CA PHE A 65 2.90 0.90 10.59
C PHE A 65 3.30 1.23 12.02
N SER A 66 4.46 0.75 12.43
CA SER A 66 5.04 1.13 13.72
C SER A 66 5.57 2.56 13.66
N LYS A 67 5.79 3.18 14.82
CA LYS A 67 6.29 4.55 14.93
C LYS A 67 7.57 4.82 14.12
N LYS A 68 8.44 3.81 13.98
CA LYS A 68 9.71 3.95 13.24
C LYS A 68 9.51 4.16 11.73
N ASP A 69 8.36 3.73 11.18
CA ASP A 69 8.03 3.79 9.75
C ASP A 69 6.93 4.84 9.47
N GLU A 70 6.71 5.77 10.41
CA GLU A 70 5.66 6.79 10.32
C GLU A 70 5.76 7.67 9.07
N GLU A 71 6.98 8.04 8.66
CA GLU A 71 7.18 8.87 7.47
C GLU A 71 6.69 8.18 6.20
N TYR A 72 6.91 6.86 6.08
CA TYR A 72 6.44 6.10 4.95
C TYR A 72 4.91 5.96 4.96
N LEU A 73 4.30 5.77 6.14
CA LEU A 73 2.85 5.79 6.27
C LEU A 73 2.27 7.15 5.84
N LYS A 74 2.86 8.26 6.26
CA LYS A 74 2.45 9.62 5.86
C LYS A 74 2.55 9.82 4.34
N PHE A 75 3.63 9.35 3.73
CA PHE A 75 3.78 9.35 2.27
C PHE A 75 2.65 8.58 1.57
N ILE A 76 2.33 7.37 2.03
CA ILE A 76 1.20 6.60 1.46
C ILE A 76 -0.13 7.31 1.72
N TYR A 77 -0.30 7.89 2.90
CA TYR A 77 -1.49 8.68 3.24
C TYR A 77 -1.70 9.82 2.24
N ASP A 78 -0.65 10.58 1.93
CA ASP A 78 -0.73 11.68 0.96
C ASP A 78 -1.14 11.19 -0.44
N LEU A 79 -0.61 10.05 -0.89
CA LEU A 79 -1.00 9.43 -2.17
C LEU A 79 -2.48 9.01 -2.20
N TYR A 80 -3.01 8.53 -1.07
CA TYR A 80 -4.39 8.05 -0.96
C TYR A 80 -5.36 9.09 -0.37
N LYS A 81 -4.88 10.31 -0.06
CA LYS A 81 -5.68 11.36 0.58
C LYS A 81 -7.01 11.63 -0.11
N PRO A 82 -7.10 11.66 -1.47
CA PRO A 82 -8.37 11.81 -2.16
C PRO A 82 -9.39 10.70 -1.86
N TYR A 83 -9.01 9.58 -1.26
CA TYR A 83 -9.89 8.43 -0.94
C TYR A 83 -10.12 8.23 0.56
N ILE A 84 -9.68 9.17 1.38
CA ILE A 84 -9.73 9.10 2.84
C ILE A 84 -10.57 10.26 3.36
N ASN A 85 -11.27 10.06 4.47
CA ASN A 85 -12.06 11.10 5.14
C ASN A 85 -11.55 11.38 6.57
N THR A 86 -10.50 10.68 7.01
CA THR A 86 -10.00 10.71 8.39
C THR A 86 -8.47 10.76 8.38
N GLU A 87 -7.90 11.62 9.20
CA GLU A 87 -6.45 11.66 9.41
C GLU A 87 -5.91 10.34 10.00
N PRO A 88 -4.62 10.04 9.81
CA PRO A 88 -3.97 8.92 10.48
C PRO A 88 -4.09 9.02 11.99
N ALA A 89 -4.38 7.89 12.65
CA ALA A 89 -4.60 7.83 14.09
C ALA A 89 -3.58 6.90 14.77
N TYR A 90 -3.07 7.36 15.91
CA TYR A 90 -2.25 6.54 16.79
C TYR A 90 -3.11 5.58 17.60
N ILE A 91 -2.70 4.31 17.62
CA ILE A 91 -3.40 3.23 18.33
C ILE A 91 -2.40 2.48 19.19
N LYS A 92 -2.78 2.16 20.42
CA LYS A 92 -2.00 1.26 21.28
C LYS A 92 -2.39 -0.19 20.99
N VAL A 93 -1.42 -1.00 20.59
CA VAL A 93 -1.59 -2.43 20.31
C VAL A 93 -0.82 -3.22 21.36
N TYR A 94 -1.54 -4.08 22.07
CA TYR A 94 -0.93 -4.98 23.05
C TYR A 94 -0.20 -6.13 22.34
N ASN A 95 1.09 -6.28 22.63
CA ASN A 95 1.92 -7.37 22.15
C ASN A 95 2.05 -8.44 23.23
N LYS A 96 1.33 -9.54 23.04
CA LYS A 96 1.34 -10.70 23.95
C LYS A 96 2.72 -11.33 24.13
N LYS A 97 3.63 -11.21 23.15
CA LYS A 97 4.96 -11.85 23.21
C LYS A 97 5.93 -11.11 24.12
N THR A 98 5.81 -9.78 24.17
CA THR A 98 6.69 -8.90 24.95
C THR A 98 6.01 -8.35 26.19
N ASP A 99 4.75 -8.72 26.43
CA ASP A 99 3.87 -8.21 27.47
C ASP A 99 3.89 -6.67 27.56
N SER A 100 3.82 -6.01 26.40
CA SER A 100 3.96 -4.56 26.29
C SER A 100 3.02 -3.95 25.27
N TYR A 101 2.72 -2.66 25.43
CA TYR A 101 1.96 -1.89 24.45
C TYR A 101 2.90 -1.21 23.47
N ASN A 102 2.63 -1.39 22.18
CA ASN A 102 3.30 -0.67 21.11
C ASN A 102 2.34 0.36 20.52
N GLU A 103 2.86 1.54 20.22
CA GLU A 103 2.14 2.57 19.49
C GLU A 103 2.33 2.35 17.99
N VAL A 104 1.22 2.26 17.27
CA VAL A 104 1.19 2.16 15.81
C VAL A 104 0.40 3.31 15.24
N LEU A 105 0.77 3.76 14.05
CA LEU A 105 0.00 4.72 13.27
C LEU A 105 -0.80 3.97 12.22
N LYS A 106 -2.06 4.35 12.03
CA LYS A 106 -2.99 3.66 11.13
C LYS A 106 -3.89 4.65 10.39
N PHE A 107 -4.15 4.37 9.12
CA PHE A 107 -5.27 4.99 8.40
C PHE A 107 -6.05 3.94 7.61
N LYS A 108 -7.26 4.31 7.18
CA LYS A 108 -8.08 3.52 6.28
C LYS A 108 -8.69 4.40 5.20
N THR A 109 -8.80 3.87 3.98
CA THR A 109 -9.63 4.51 2.96
C THR A 109 -11.11 4.31 3.28
N ILE A 110 -11.96 5.08 2.61
CA ILE A 110 -13.38 4.73 2.51
C ILE A 110 -13.57 3.39 1.78
N SER A 111 -14.78 2.84 1.81
CA SER A 111 -15.11 1.66 0.99
C SER A 111 -15.22 2.08 -0.47
N LEU A 112 -14.31 1.56 -1.29
CA LEU A 112 -14.18 1.92 -2.69
C LEU A 112 -14.58 0.75 -3.61
N PRO A 113 -15.37 0.99 -4.67
CA PRO A 113 -15.63 0.00 -5.70
C PRO A 113 -14.38 -0.42 -6.47
N GLN A 114 -13.49 0.52 -6.82
CA GLN A 114 -12.28 0.23 -7.60
C GLN A 114 -11.27 -0.68 -6.87
N LEU A 115 -11.38 -0.81 -5.54
CA LEU A 115 -10.52 -1.70 -4.76
C LEU A 115 -10.97 -3.18 -4.79
N ILE A 116 -12.13 -3.47 -5.37
CA ILE A 116 -12.66 -4.85 -5.47
C ILE A 116 -11.75 -5.73 -6.33
N TYR A 117 -11.22 -5.19 -7.42
CA TYR A 117 -10.27 -5.89 -8.30
C TYR A 117 -9.08 -6.46 -7.51
N TYR A 118 -8.41 -5.62 -6.72
CA TYR A 118 -7.26 -6.02 -5.92
C TYR A 118 -7.65 -7.02 -4.83
N TYR A 119 -8.82 -6.86 -4.21
CA TYR A 119 -9.30 -7.83 -3.23
C TYR A 119 -9.47 -9.21 -3.87
N GLU A 120 -10.08 -9.28 -5.05
CA GLU A 120 -10.33 -10.55 -5.73
C GLU A 120 -9.05 -11.20 -6.28
N LEU A 121 -8.05 -10.37 -6.61
CA LEU A 121 -6.72 -10.77 -7.03
C LEU A 121 -5.88 -11.34 -5.86
N PHE A 122 -5.90 -10.67 -4.70
CA PHE A 122 -5.04 -11.00 -3.56
C PHE A 122 -5.72 -11.79 -2.44
N TYR A 123 -7.04 -12.01 -2.45
CA TYR A 123 -7.74 -12.73 -1.38
C TYR A 123 -8.58 -13.91 -1.90
N LYS A 124 -8.31 -15.10 -1.34
CA LYS A 124 -9.11 -16.32 -1.48
C LYS A 124 -9.36 -16.91 -0.08
N GLY A 125 -10.15 -16.21 0.73
CA GLY A 125 -10.33 -16.49 2.17
C GLY A 125 -9.16 -16.02 3.05
N LYS A 126 -7.94 -16.04 2.51
CA LYS A 126 -6.73 -15.41 3.06
C LYS A 126 -5.98 -14.64 1.99
N LYS A 127 -5.07 -13.76 2.40
CA LYS A 127 -4.17 -13.03 1.51
C LYS A 127 -3.24 -14.04 0.80
N ILE A 128 -3.14 -13.92 -0.52
CA ILE A 128 -2.33 -14.77 -1.42
C ILE A 128 -1.53 -13.90 -2.38
N VAL A 129 -0.44 -14.43 -2.92
CA VAL A 129 0.24 -13.84 -4.08
C VAL A 129 -0.42 -14.39 -5.35
N PRO A 130 -0.86 -13.53 -6.28
CA PRO A 130 -1.52 -13.99 -7.50
C PRO A 130 -0.52 -14.68 -8.45
N GLY A 131 -1.00 -15.63 -9.24
CA GLY A 131 -0.14 -16.43 -10.13
C GLY A 131 0.44 -15.68 -11.33
N ASN A 132 -0.02 -14.46 -11.61
CA ASN A 132 0.49 -13.58 -12.67
C ASN A 132 1.35 -12.44 -12.12
N ILE A 133 1.93 -12.60 -10.93
CA ILE A 133 2.65 -11.53 -10.24
C ILE A 133 3.86 -11.04 -11.04
N GLU A 134 4.51 -11.89 -11.85
CA GLU A 134 5.65 -11.46 -12.67
C GLU A 134 5.28 -10.37 -13.66
N LYS A 135 4.03 -10.38 -14.16
CA LYS A 135 3.52 -9.39 -15.13
C LYS A 135 3.09 -8.09 -14.47
N LEU A 136 2.86 -8.13 -13.16
CA LEU A 136 2.45 -6.99 -12.36
C LEU A 136 3.63 -6.30 -11.69
N MET A 137 4.83 -6.87 -11.80
CA MET A 137 6.01 -6.36 -11.13
C MET A 137 6.59 -5.18 -11.89
N THR A 138 6.64 -4.03 -11.22
CA THR A 138 7.27 -2.82 -11.73
C THR A 138 8.24 -2.28 -10.68
N PRO A 139 9.12 -1.34 -11.03
CA PRO A 139 10.00 -0.75 -10.03
C PRO A 139 9.27 -0.12 -8.84
N VAL A 140 8.11 0.49 -9.08
CA VAL A 140 7.27 1.10 -8.04
C VAL A 140 6.73 0.03 -7.10
N VAL A 141 6.26 -1.10 -7.65
CA VAL A 141 5.80 -2.26 -6.86
C VAL A 141 6.91 -2.77 -5.96
N LEU A 142 8.11 -2.97 -6.53
CA LEU A 142 9.27 -3.47 -5.80
C LEU A 142 9.71 -2.50 -4.69
N ALA A 143 9.71 -1.19 -4.97
CA ALA A 143 10.04 -0.17 -3.99
C ALA A 143 9.08 -0.23 -2.77
N HIS A 144 7.77 -0.32 -3.00
CA HIS A 144 6.78 -0.37 -1.91
C HIS A 144 6.79 -1.70 -1.16
N LEU A 145 7.17 -2.79 -1.83
CA LEU A 145 7.43 -4.07 -1.18
C LEU A 145 8.63 -3.98 -0.24
N ILE A 146 9.74 -3.38 -0.69
CA ILE A 146 10.96 -3.19 0.11
C ILE A 146 10.71 -2.22 1.27
N MET A 147 10.04 -1.10 1.04
CA MET A 147 9.77 -0.11 2.09
C MET A 147 8.82 -0.64 3.17
N GLY A 148 7.88 -1.53 2.81
CA GLY A 148 7.00 -2.16 3.78
C GLY A 148 7.66 -3.33 4.52
N ASP A 149 8.13 -4.33 3.78
CA ASP A 149 8.52 -5.64 4.35
C ASP A 149 10.04 -5.95 4.20
N GLY A 150 10.79 -5.06 3.57
CA GLY A 150 12.22 -5.23 3.34
C GLY A 150 13.01 -5.30 4.63
N ASN A 151 13.83 -6.34 4.77
CA ASN A 151 14.75 -6.51 5.88
C ASN A 151 16.18 -6.59 5.33
N LEU A 152 16.96 -5.52 5.53
CA LEU A 152 18.36 -5.46 5.16
C LEU A 152 19.20 -6.27 6.14
N LYS A 153 19.93 -7.26 5.65
CA LYS A 153 20.92 -7.98 6.44
C LYS A 153 22.30 -7.39 6.18
N LEU A 154 22.87 -6.76 7.22
CA LEU A 154 24.27 -6.34 7.23
C LEU A 154 25.15 -7.51 7.71
N PRO A 155 26.40 -7.61 7.22
CA PRO A 155 27.10 -6.69 6.31
C PRO A 155 26.81 -6.94 4.82
N ASP A 156 26.13 -8.04 4.48
CA ASP A 156 26.01 -8.55 3.10
C ASP A 156 25.16 -7.68 2.15
N LYS A 157 24.47 -6.65 2.65
CA LYS A 157 23.54 -5.77 1.91
C LYS A 157 22.40 -6.51 1.18
N ILE A 158 21.99 -7.68 1.68
CA ILE A 158 20.91 -8.48 1.08
C ILE A 158 19.55 -8.12 1.70
N ILE A 159 18.52 -7.88 0.88
CA ILE A 159 17.12 -7.70 1.34
C ILE A 159 16.35 -9.03 1.29
N ARG A 160 16.26 -9.74 2.42
CA ARG A 160 15.78 -11.14 2.41
C ARG A 160 14.29 -11.34 2.13
N ARG A 161 13.43 -10.42 2.54
CA ARG A 161 11.97 -10.68 2.58
C ARG A 161 11.27 -10.37 1.25
N ALA A 162 11.66 -9.28 0.58
CA ALA A 162 11.19 -8.99 -0.78
C ALA A 162 11.57 -10.11 -1.77
N LEU A 163 12.78 -10.65 -1.64
CA LEU A 163 13.32 -11.75 -2.46
C LEU A 163 12.64 -13.10 -2.22
N ALA A 164 11.97 -13.32 -1.07
CA ALA A 164 11.31 -14.59 -0.79
C ALA A 164 10.11 -14.87 -1.72
N ILE A 165 9.49 -13.81 -2.24
CA ILE A 165 8.40 -13.88 -3.25
C ILE A 165 8.95 -14.34 -4.61
N PHE A 166 10.25 -14.12 -4.87
CA PHE A 166 10.93 -14.40 -6.14
C PHE A 166 11.79 -15.67 -6.12
N ARG A 167 11.60 -16.60 -5.16
CA ARG A 167 12.43 -17.82 -5.03
C ARG A 167 12.35 -18.81 -6.21
N GLY A 168 11.72 -18.44 -7.32
CA GLY A 168 11.76 -19.13 -8.61
C GLY A 168 12.08 -18.22 -9.81
N ALA A 169 12.56 -16.99 -9.58
CA ALA A 169 13.00 -16.05 -10.61
C ALA A 169 14.52 -15.83 -10.51
N ASP A 170 15.19 -15.71 -11.66
CA ASP A 170 16.64 -15.68 -11.76
C ASP A 170 17.28 -14.61 -10.86
N GLU A 171 18.22 -15.03 -10.01
CA GLU A 171 18.89 -14.19 -8.98
C GLU A 171 19.58 -12.95 -9.58
N VAL A 172 20.04 -13.05 -10.84
CA VAL A 172 20.74 -12.00 -11.59
C VAL A 172 19.82 -10.81 -11.89
N SER A 173 18.55 -11.07 -12.23
CA SER A 173 17.57 -10.03 -12.54
C SER A 173 17.23 -9.18 -11.32
N THR A 174 17.19 -9.81 -10.14
CA THR A 174 16.90 -9.09 -8.89
C THR A 174 18.09 -8.27 -8.41
N LEU A 175 19.32 -8.75 -8.63
CA LEU A 175 20.55 -8.05 -8.25
C LEU A 175 20.81 -6.82 -9.14
N ILE A 176 20.58 -6.93 -10.45
CA ILE A 176 20.70 -5.79 -11.40
C ILE A 176 19.67 -4.71 -11.08
N PHE A 177 18.43 -5.09 -10.79
CA PHE A 177 17.38 -4.15 -10.37
C PHE A 177 17.72 -3.42 -9.07
N PHE A 178 18.33 -4.16 -8.12
CA PHE A 178 18.74 -3.60 -6.84
C PHE A 178 19.87 -2.58 -7.00
N ASN A 179 20.88 -2.86 -7.84
CA ASN A 179 21.97 -1.92 -8.12
C ASN A 179 21.47 -0.67 -8.87
N TYR A 180 20.48 -0.80 -9.75
CA TYR A 180 19.92 0.34 -10.47
C TYR A 180 19.16 1.30 -9.54
N PHE A 181 18.41 0.76 -8.57
CA PHE A 181 17.64 1.58 -7.62
C PHE A 181 18.40 1.97 -6.35
N TYR A 182 19.48 1.27 -5.99
CA TYR A 182 20.25 1.58 -4.78
C TYR A 182 20.96 2.93 -4.90
N GLU A 183 21.52 3.26 -6.06
CA GLU A 183 22.17 4.57 -6.29
C GLU A 183 21.14 5.71 -6.21
N ASP A 184 19.98 5.56 -6.87
CA ASP A 184 18.88 6.53 -6.80
C ASP A 184 18.32 6.68 -5.38
N PHE A 185 18.14 5.57 -4.66
CA PHE A 185 17.66 5.55 -3.27
C PHE A 185 18.66 6.21 -2.30
N VAL A 186 19.96 5.99 -2.49
CA VAL A 186 21.03 6.63 -1.71
C VAL A 186 21.10 8.12 -2.03
N GLU A 187 20.92 8.53 -3.28
CA GLU A 187 20.93 9.94 -3.68
C GLU A 187 19.74 10.72 -3.12
N ILE A 188 18.53 10.13 -3.15
CA ILE A 188 17.32 10.70 -2.54
C ILE A 188 17.50 10.90 -1.03
N ASN A 189 18.08 9.93 -0.33
CA ASN A 189 18.32 10.03 1.11
C ASN A 189 19.46 11.00 1.44
N LYS A 190 20.52 11.10 0.62
CA LYS A 190 21.59 12.10 0.78
C LYS A 190 21.07 13.53 0.62
N LYS A 191 20.18 13.79 -0.34
CA LYS A 191 19.56 15.11 -0.55
C LYS A 191 18.65 15.50 0.62
N LYS A 192 17.94 14.54 1.23
CA LYS A 192 17.07 14.75 2.40
C LYS A 192 17.86 15.03 3.69
N ILE A 193 19.06 14.46 3.85
CA ILE A 193 19.99 14.75 4.97
C ILE A 193 20.67 16.12 4.79
N ALA A 194 20.94 16.53 3.55
CA ALA A 194 21.54 17.83 3.25
C ALA A 194 20.57 19.00 3.43
N SER A 195 19.25 18.80 3.24
CA SER A 195 18.22 19.83 3.47
C SER A 195 17.80 19.99 4.94
N LEU A 196 18.41 19.23 5.85
CA LEU A 196 18.18 19.28 7.30
C LEU A 196 19.37 19.95 8.05
N LYS A 197 20.27 20.60 7.32
CA LYS A 197 21.30 21.52 7.84
C LYS A 197 21.01 22.92 7.34
#